data_AF-A0A2E3MV28-F1
#
_entry.id   AF-A0A2E3MV28-F1
#
_cell.length_a   1.000
_cell.length_b   1.000
_cell.length_c   1.000
_cell.angle_alpha   90.00
_cell.angle_beta   90.00
_cell.angle_gamma   90.00
#
_symmetry.space_group_name_H-M   'P 1'
#
loop_
_entity.id
_entity.type
_entity.pdbx_description
1 polymer ?
#
loop_
_entity_poly.entity_id
_entity_poly.type
_entity_poly.pdbx_seq_one_letter_code
_entity_poly.pdbx_strand_id
1 'polypeptide(L)'
;MKRLHVYAIPLLVVLVVSLAATMRLLEVPVGNSMATDTSARSDVVQRSKVSPAEAAAISQKVSDSQHNPVRGTGGFPETAFEYAQMCEAELGVPPRVNLDQSIEIPLYVNGVRTYGELFTCDNPTLLGKSSVSGSTLQRYEGKTAAGQPLPDVVWVAFGRNSSSSHKHVVGSVQMIGYNKKTGATGFFESGDRIGPWVTLDEKTLRMRGKMPWIDEPDEFNKAFVTPGDTQCVQCHQSDPFITNSFINAAKLPGTDESVVPALDADSPYFVIGGENWDMRTIHIAGNACLECHRVGMATIDLFTRSAWDPNGHMPPHDPGSLVEDYLALSVAWQRGPEAVEGAEWIIPPARGQSRQVVGEDYPYQAAFNRPGQQTRRTGPQMVASKARQEEVARLLKRIPDLGTRRAFEKWFQENGVTEEALEKLRSLSESDAKDDASSGQEAAESHSKKERTGQEVK
;
A
#
# COMPACT_ATOMS: atom_id res chain seq x y z
N MET A 1 -67.68 -18.49 22.28
CA MET A 1 -68.10 -19.80 22.84
C MET A 1 -67.35 -20.92 22.11
N LYS A 2 -67.00 -22.03 22.80
CA LYS A 2 -66.36 -23.28 22.29
C LYS A 2 -64.92 -23.09 21.77
N ARG A 3 -63.89 -23.48 22.55
CA ARG A 3 -63.25 -24.81 22.73
C ARG A 3 -62.28 -25.16 21.58
N LEU A 4 -60.96 -25.08 21.80
CA LEU A 4 -60.06 -26.14 22.32
C LEU A 4 -59.99 -27.41 21.46
N HIS A 5 -58.81 -27.69 20.91
CA HIS A 5 -58.05 -28.93 21.19
C HIS A 5 -56.54 -28.71 20.98
N VAL A 6 -55.74 -29.43 21.77
CA VAL A 6 -54.27 -29.43 21.81
C VAL A 6 -53.80 -30.81 21.40
N TYR A 7 -52.66 -30.92 20.71
CA TYR A 7 -51.78 -32.08 20.89
C TYR A 7 -50.32 -31.65 20.84
N ALA A 8 -49.57 -32.11 21.85
CA ALA A 8 -48.12 -31.99 21.98
C ALA A 8 -47.48 -33.37 21.79
N ILE A 9 -46.19 -33.38 21.40
CA ILE A 9 -45.33 -34.57 21.38
C ILE A 9 -44.04 -34.20 22.15
N PRO A 10 -43.46 -35.10 22.99
CA PRO A 10 -42.70 -34.66 24.16
C PRO A 10 -41.17 -34.67 24.01
N LEU A 11 -40.53 -34.02 25.00
CA LEU A 11 -39.13 -34.16 25.41
C LEU A 11 -38.66 -35.62 25.52
N LEU A 12 -37.35 -35.84 25.32
CA LEU A 12 -36.55 -36.60 26.29
C LEU A 12 -35.16 -35.96 26.47
N VAL A 13 -34.63 -36.00 27.70
CA VAL A 13 -33.39 -35.34 28.17
C VAL A 13 -32.53 -36.33 28.95
N VAL A 14 -31.24 -36.47 28.60
CA VAL A 14 -30.07 -36.87 29.45
C VAL A 14 -28.81 -36.30 28.76
N LEU A 15 -27.87 -35.49 29.30
CA LEU A 15 -27.59 -34.88 30.62
C LEU A 15 -26.51 -35.56 31.49
N VAL A 16 -25.29 -34.97 31.50
CA VAL A 16 -24.15 -35.15 32.46
C VAL A 16 -23.38 -36.49 32.28
N VAL A 17 -22.04 -36.56 32.30
CA VAL A 17 -21.09 -36.19 33.38
C VAL A 17 -19.76 -35.57 32.89
N SER A 18 -19.23 -34.63 33.67
CA SER A 18 -17.86 -34.10 33.59
C SER A 18 -16.81 -35.09 34.11
N LEU A 19 -15.54 -34.92 33.74
CA LEU A 19 -14.45 -34.91 34.74
C LEU A 19 -13.19 -34.23 34.18
N ALA A 20 -12.54 -33.41 35.02
CA ALA A 20 -11.17 -32.97 34.77
C ALA A 20 -10.18 -34.03 35.25
N ALA A 21 -9.02 -34.15 34.59
CA ALA A 21 -7.89 -34.93 35.08
C ALA A 21 -6.58 -34.16 34.84
N THR A 22 -5.86 -33.90 35.93
CA THR A 22 -4.55 -33.25 35.97
C THR A 22 -3.41 -34.26 35.78
N MET A 23 -2.18 -33.74 35.56
CA MET A 23 -0.90 -34.48 35.46
C MET A 23 -0.72 -35.31 34.17
N ARG A 24 0.50 -35.47 33.62
CA ARG A 24 1.83 -35.46 34.27
C ARG A 24 2.96 -35.08 33.30
N LEU A 25 4.10 -34.63 33.85
CA LEU A 25 5.38 -34.47 33.14
C LEU A 25 5.90 -35.80 32.58
N LEU A 26 6.63 -35.74 31.46
CA LEU A 26 7.59 -36.77 31.03
C LEU A 26 8.88 -36.10 30.54
N GLU A 27 9.87 -36.05 31.42
CA GLU A 27 11.29 -35.97 31.04
C GLU A 27 11.80 -37.40 30.79
N VAL A 28 12.51 -37.62 29.68
CA VAL A 28 13.40 -38.78 29.44
C VAL A 28 14.47 -38.35 28.41
N PRO A 29 15.68 -38.95 28.39
CA PRO A 29 16.85 -38.15 28.76
C PRO A 29 18.01 -38.19 27.74
N VAL A 30 19.06 -37.45 28.04
CA VAL A 30 20.36 -37.54 27.36
C VAL A 30 21.00 -38.91 27.64
N GLY A 31 21.40 -39.61 26.58
CA GLY A 31 22.17 -40.86 26.64
C GLY A 31 23.26 -40.84 25.56
N ASN A 32 24.50 -41.17 25.95
CA ASN A 32 25.70 -40.85 25.17
C ASN A 32 26.40 -42.12 24.63
N SER A 33 27.03 -42.00 23.46
CA SER A 33 28.12 -42.85 22.94
C SER A 33 27.87 -44.35 22.64
N MET A 34 28.06 -44.75 21.37
CA MET A 34 29.29 -45.47 20.98
C MET A 34 29.58 -45.31 19.48
N ALA A 35 30.85 -45.48 19.11
CA ALA A 35 31.39 -45.15 17.80
C ALA A 35 31.36 -46.33 16.80
N THR A 36 31.27 -46.00 15.52
CA THR A 36 32.01 -46.71 14.46
C THR A 36 32.66 -45.69 13.52
N ASP A 37 33.86 -46.06 13.06
CA ASP A 37 34.76 -45.26 12.24
C ASP A 37 34.50 -45.54 10.75
N THR A 38 34.56 -44.51 9.90
CA THR A 38 34.94 -44.67 8.48
C THR A 38 35.27 -43.33 7.84
N SER A 39 36.44 -43.26 7.19
CA SER A 39 37.00 -42.04 6.63
C SER A 39 36.38 -41.60 5.29
N ALA A 40 36.12 -40.30 5.12
CA ALA A 40 36.15 -39.63 3.81
C ALA A 40 36.45 -38.12 3.95
N ARG A 41 37.28 -37.60 3.05
CA ARG A 41 37.77 -36.21 3.00
C ARG A 41 36.67 -35.16 2.80
N SER A 42 36.80 -34.02 3.49
CA SER A 42 36.53 -32.69 2.92
C SER A 42 37.27 -31.59 3.71
N ASP A 43 37.74 -30.56 3.02
CA ASP A 43 38.55 -29.49 3.60
C ASP A 43 37.71 -28.55 4.48
N VAL A 44 38.19 -28.27 5.70
CA VAL A 44 37.54 -27.35 6.64
C VAL A 44 38.45 -26.16 6.92
N VAL A 45 37.96 -24.98 6.53
CA VAL A 45 38.54 -23.67 6.85
C VAL A 45 38.71 -23.52 8.37
N GLN A 46 39.92 -23.17 8.81
CA GLN A 46 40.18 -22.85 10.22
C GLN A 46 39.38 -21.61 10.66
N ARG A 47 38.25 -21.83 11.36
CA ARG A 47 37.62 -20.77 12.15
C ARG A 47 38.46 -20.53 13.41
N SER A 48 39.27 -19.48 13.37
CA SER A 48 39.87 -18.88 14.57
C SER A 48 38.78 -18.47 15.56
N LYS A 49 38.85 -18.99 16.78
CA LYS A 49 37.94 -18.60 17.87
C LYS A 49 38.37 -17.23 18.39
N VAL A 50 37.62 -16.19 18.01
CA VAL A 50 37.73 -14.86 18.61
C VAL A 50 37.39 -14.97 20.10
N SER A 51 38.24 -14.41 20.96
CA SER A 51 38.04 -14.49 22.41
C SER A 51 36.86 -13.62 22.88
N PRO A 52 36.24 -13.91 24.05
CA PRO A 52 35.20 -13.05 24.61
C PRO A 52 35.65 -11.60 24.85
N ALA A 53 36.95 -11.39 25.09
CA ALA A 53 37.53 -10.05 25.25
C ALA A 53 37.63 -9.30 23.91
N GLU A 54 38.00 -9.98 22.81
CA GLU A 54 37.99 -9.39 21.47
C GLU A 54 36.56 -9.15 20.97
N ALA A 55 35.60 -10.04 21.29
CA ALA A 55 34.19 -9.81 21.01
C ALA A 55 33.64 -8.57 21.75
N ALA A 56 34.04 -8.36 23.01
CA ALA A 56 33.71 -7.16 23.76
C ALA A 56 34.38 -5.90 23.18
N ALA A 57 35.65 -5.99 22.77
CA ALA A 57 36.37 -4.89 22.12
C ALA A 57 35.78 -4.52 20.75
N ILE A 58 35.32 -5.49 19.97
CA ILE A 58 34.58 -5.26 18.72
C ILE A 58 33.23 -4.61 19.02
N SER A 59 32.51 -5.07 20.06
CA SER A 59 31.24 -4.46 20.49
C SER A 59 31.40 -2.99 20.91
N GLN A 60 32.49 -2.64 21.61
CA GLN A 60 32.81 -1.24 21.94
C GLN A 60 33.25 -0.43 20.70
N LYS A 61 33.99 -1.03 19.76
CA LYS A 61 34.36 -0.33 18.52
C LYS A 61 33.18 -0.06 17.59
N VAL A 62 32.12 -0.87 17.69
CA VAL A 62 30.85 -0.67 16.98
C VAL A 62 29.95 0.35 17.71
N SER A 63 30.05 0.48 19.04
CA SER A 63 29.33 1.54 19.77
C SER A 63 29.91 2.93 19.55
N ASP A 64 31.23 3.05 19.33
CA ASP A 64 31.90 4.33 19.06
C ASP A 64 31.74 4.81 17.61
N SER A 65 31.27 3.95 16.70
CA SER A 65 30.84 4.34 15.36
C SER A 65 29.33 4.66 15.31
N GLN A 66 28.85 5.48 16.25
CA GLN A 66 27.60 6.22 16.04
C GLN A 66 27.82 7.21 14.90
N HIS A 67 27.62 6.73 13.67
CA HIS A 67 27.23 7.59 12.56
C HIS A 67 25.87 8.16 12.97
N ASN A 68 25.85 9.36 13.56
CA ASN A 68 24.60 10.10 13.73
C ASN A 68 24.02 10.27 12.33
N PRO A 69 22.87 9.64 12.00
CA PRO A 69 22.28 9.81 10.69
C PRO A 69 22.05 11.32 10.49
N VAL A 70 22.46 11.83 9.34
CA VAL A 70 22.22 13.22 8.99
C VAL A 70 20.70 13.39 8.94
N ARG A 71 20.15 14.06 9.96
CA ARG A 71 18.71 14.27 10.06
C ARG A 71 18.31 15.17 8.90
N GLY A 72 17.59 14.58 7.95
CA GLY A 72 16.96 15.31 6.86
C GLY A 72 15.88 16.26 7.39
N THR A 73 15.32 17.03 6.47
CA THR A 73 14.19 17.90 6.78
C THR A 73 13.00 17.08 7.28
N GLY A 74 12.47 17.44 8.44
CA GLY A 74 11.21 16.87 8.94
C GLY A 74 11.33 15.60 9.80
N GLY A 75 12.52 15.16 10.22
CA GLY A 75 12.70 14.08 11.22
C GLY A 75 13.15 12.74 10.63
N PHE A 76 12.94 12.55 9.33
CA PHE A 76 13.42 11.41 8.55
C PHE A 76 14.90 11.58 8.17
N PRO A 77 15.65 10.48 7.92
CA PRO A 77 16.99 10.57 7.34
C PRO A 77 16.91 10.82 5.83
N GLU A 78 18.04 11.15 5.21
CA GLU A 78 18.11 11.46 3.77
C GLU A 78 17.87 10.22 2.89
N THR A 79 18.28 9.03 3.34
CA THR A 79 18.20 7.81 2.53
C THR A 79 17.19 6.78 3.05
N ALA A 80 16.57 6.02 2.14
CA ALA A 80 15.63 4.96 2.50
C ALA A 80 16.30 3.85 3.33
N PHE A 81 17.57 3.55 3.08
CA PHE A 81 18.34 2.59 3.85
C PHE A 81 18.53 3.03 5.32
N GLU A 82 18.92 4.28 5.57
CA GLU A 82 18.98 4.81 6.94
C GLU A 82 17.60 4.81 7.62
N TYR A 83 16.52 5.02 6.87
CA TYR A 83 15.17 4.93 7.41
C TYR A 83 14.76 3.49 7.74
N ALA A 84 15.19 2.50 6.96
CA ALA A 84 15.05 1.09 7.30
C ALA A 84 15.80 0.73 8.59
N GLN A 85 17.02 1.27 8.78
CA GLN A 85 17.76 1.12 10.04
C GLN A 85 17.06 1.80 11.23
N MET A 86 16.49 3.00 11.03
CA MET A 86 15.69 3.70 12.03
C MET A 86 14.44 2.89 12.45
N CYS A 87 13.81 2.21 11.49
CA CYS A 87 12.64 1.36 11.73
C CYS A 87 12.95 0.03 12.44
N GLU A 88 14.19 -0.48 12.38
CA GLU A 88 14.51 -1.87 12.69
C GLU A 88 14.15 -2.27 14.14
N ALA A 89 14.30 -1.36 15.10
CA ALA A 89 14.02 -1.64 16.52
C ALA A 89 12.53 -1.95 16.81
N GLU A 90 11.60 -1.38 16.02
CA GLU A 90 10.15 -1.53 16.20
C GLU A 90 9.52 -2.49 15.19
N LEU A 91 10.09 -2.60 13.98
CA LEU A 91 9.49 -3.29 12.83
C LEU A 91 10.37 -4.42 12.26
N GLY A 92 11.61 -4.56 12.74
CA GLY A 92 12.62 -5.35 12.05
C GLY A 92 12.92 -4.78 10.67
N VAL A 93 13.48 -5.62 9.80
CA VAL A 93 13.85 -5.21 8.43
C VAL A 93 12.62 -5.22 7.51
N PRO A 94 12.49 -4.25 6.57
CA PRO A 94 11.47 -4.31 5.53
C PRO A 94 11.64 -5.59 4.69
N PRO A 95 10.57 -6.16 4.12
CA PRO A 95 10.66 -7.38 3.32
C PRO A 95 11.30 -7.12 1.94
N ARG A 96 12.01 -8.10 1.40
CA ARG A 96 12.41 -8.10 -0.02
C ARG A 96 11.18 -8.33 -0.90
N VAL A 97 10.65 -7.26 -1.51
CA VAL A 97 9.41 -7.35 -2.28
C VAL A 97 9.61 -8.13 -3.57
N ASN A 98 8.83 -9.20 -3.74
CA ASN A 98 8.81 -10.03 -4.93
C ASN A 98 7.39 -10.08 -5.53
N LEU A 99 7.15 -9.28 -6.58
CA LEU A 99 5.85 -9.11 -7.22
C LEU A 99 5.38 -10.38 -7.96
N ASP A 100 6.31 -11.29 -8.28
CA ASP A 100 5.98 -12.61 -8.83
C ASP A 100 5.23 -13.50 -7.82
N GLN A 101 5.50 -13.28 -6.53
CA GLN A 101 4.89 -13.99 -5.40
C GLN A 101 3.70 -13.24 -4.79
N SER A 102 3.54 -11.94 -5.09
CA SER A 102 2.39 -11.15 -4.67
C SER A 102 1.07 -11.63 -5.28
N ILE A 103 -0.02 -11.36 -4.56
CA ILE A 103 -1.40 -11.65 -4.96
C ILE A 103 -1.89 -10.50 -5.83
N GLU A 104 -2.37 -10.79 -7.04
CA GLU A 104 -2.96 -9.79 -7.91
C GLU A 104 -4.32 -9.31 -7.38
N ILE A 105 -4.57 -8.00 -7.40
CA ILE A 105 -5.89 -7.43 -7.12
C ILE A 105 -6.77 -7.67 -8.36
N PRO A 106 -7.83 -8.49 -8.28
CA PRO A 106 -8.74 -8.68 -9.40
C PRO A 106 -9.64 -7.45 -9.58
N LEU A 107 -9.91 -7.07 -10.82
CA LEU A 107 -10.94 -6.10 -11.18
C LEU A 107 -12.14 -6.83 -11.78
N TYR A 108 -13.35 -6.37 -11.48
CA TYR A 108 -14.60 -6.95 -11.99
C TYR A 108 -15.46 -5.93 -12.73
N VAL A 109 -16.16 -6.40 -13.75
CA VAL A 109 -17.22 -5.64 -14.44
C VAL A 109 -18.44 -6.57 -14.55
N ASN A 110 -19.56 -6.19 -13.93
CA ASN A 110 -20.76 -7.03 -13.82
C ASN A 110 -20.46 -8.43 -13.23
N GLY A 111 -19.57 -8.50 -12.24
CA GLY A 111 -19.12 -9.74 -11.59
C GLY A 111 -18.10 -10.56 -12.40
N VAL A 112 -17.72 -10.14 -13.62
CA VAL A 112 -16.76 -10.86 -14.47
C VAL A 112 -15.37 -10.25 -14.33
N ARG A 113 -14.37 -11.08 -13.98
CA ARG A 113 -12.97 -10.62 -13.86
C ARG A 113 -12.48 -10.08 -15.21
N THR A 114 -12.00 -8.83 -15.20
CA THR A 114 -11.63 -8.06 -16.39
C THR A 114 -10.21 -7.49 -16.24
N TYR A 115 -9.49 -7.35 -17.36
CA TYR A 115 -8.14 -6.78 -17.42
C TYR A 115 -8.10 -5.54 -18.31
N GLY A 116 -7.06 -4.73 -18.14
CA GLY A 116 -6.84 -3.47 -18.84
C GLY A 116 -7.06 -2.24 -17.95
N GLU A 117 -7.27 -1.10 -18.59
CA GLU A 117 -7.61 0.16 -17.94
C GLU A 117 -9.14 0.38 -17.97
N LEU A 118 -9.76 0.46 -16.78
CA LEU A 118 -11.21 0.51 -16.61
C LEU A 118 -11.64 1.84 -16.00
N PHE A 119 -12.42 2.63 -16.75
CA PHE A 119 -13.02 3.87 -16.24
C PHE A 119 -14.22 3.61 -15.31
N THR A 120 -14.87 2.46 -15.45
CA THR A 120 -15.92 1.95 -14.56
C THR A 120 -15.69 0.47 -14.31
N CYS A 121 -15.86 0.04 -13.06
CA CYS A 121 -15.74 -1.36 -12.62
C CYS A 121 -16.46 -1.51 -11.27
N ASP A 122 -16.71 -2.74 -10.84
CA ASP A 122 -17.48 -3.05 -9.62
C ASP A 122 -16.68 -2.71 -8.34
N ASN A 123 -15.35 -2.71 -8.44
CA ASN A 123 -14.41 -2.45 -7.34
C ASN A 123 -13.33 -1.41 -7.74
N PRO A 124 -13.70 -0.13 -7.91
CA PRO A 124 -12.80 0.91 -8.36
C PRO A 124 -11.76 1.30 -7.30
N THR A 125 -10.61 1.83 -7.74
CA THR A 125 -9.53 2.28 -6.83
C THR A 125 -9.93 3.41 -5.88
N LEU A 126 -10.95 4.21 -6.24
CA LEU A 126 -11.42 5.42 -5.55
C LEU A 126 -10.35 6.53 -5.42
N LEU A 127 -9.47 6.67 -6.42
CA LEU A 127 -8.39 7.66 -6.45
C LEU A 127 -8.63 8.78 -7.49
N GLY A 128 -9.88 9.02 -7.86
CA GLY A 128 -10.31 9.90 -8.94
C GLY A 128 -10.02 9.39 -10.36
N LYS A 129 -9.04 8.48 -10.52
CA LYS A 129 -8.58 7.93 -11.82
C LYS A 129 -9.22 6.59 -12.18
N SER A 130 -9.01 6.18 -13.43
CA SER A 130 -9.28 4.83 -13.94
C SER A 130 -8.60 3.75 -13.08
N SER A 131 -9.23 2.59 -13.01
CA SER A 131 -8.72 1.42 -12.30
C SER A 131 -7.98 0.51 -13.28
N VAL A 132 -6.68 0.31 -13.05
CA VAL A 132 -5.83 -0.49 -13.95
C VAL A 132 -5.58 -1.86 -13.32
N SER A 133 -5.81 -2.92 -14.10
CA SER A 133 -5.60 -4.29 -13.64
C SER A 133 -4.13 -4.59 -13.33
N GLY A 134 -3.88 -5.68 -12.62
CA GLY A 134 -2.53 -6.18 -12.44
C GLY A 134 -1.71 -5.50 -11.34
N SER A 135 -2.30 -4.58 -10.59
CA SER A 135 -1.78 -4.20 -9.27
C SER A 135 -1.72 -5.42 -8.35
N THR A 136 -0.76 -5.48 -7.42
CA THR A 136 -0.53 -6.65 -6.56
C THR A 136 -0.28 -6.27 -5.10
N LEU A 137 -0.74 -7.10 -4.16
CA LEU A 137 -0.55 -6.96 -2.72
C LEU A 137 0.16 -8.19 -2.16
N GLN A 138 0.99 -8.01 -1.14
CA GLN A 138 1.56 -9.13 -0.37
C GLN A 138 1.71 -8.77 1.10
N ARG A 139 1.34 -9.71 1.98
CA ARG A 139 1.53 -9.62 3.43
C ARG A 139 2.74 -10.45 3.85
N TYR A 140 3.57 -9.89 4.71
CA TYR A 140 4.72 -10.54 5.32
C TYR A 140 4.63 -10.41 6.85
N GLU A 141 5.04 -11.46 7.56
CA GLU A 141 5.40 -11.37 8.97
C GLU A 141 6.74 -10.60 9.09
N GLY A 142 6.84 -9.67 10.04
CA GLY A 142 8.08 -8.94 10.29
C GLY A 142 9.20 -9.86 10.79
N LYS A 143 10.45 -9.47 10.52
CA LYS A 143 11.64 -10.24 10.92
C LYS A 143 12.79 -9.33 11.30
N THR A 144 13.63 -9.76 12.23
CA THR A 144 14.94 -9.12 12.48
C THR A 144 15.88 -9.31 11.28
N ALA A 145 16.98 -8.54 11.19
CA ALA A 145 18.02 -8.78 10.19
C ALA A 145 18.61 -10.22 10.23
N ALA A 146 18.57 -10.88 11.41
CA ALA A 146 18.96 -12.28 11.58
C ALA A 146 17.87 -13.29 11.17
N GLY A 147 16.77 -12.84 10.56
CA GLY A 147 15.65 -13.66 10.09
C GLY A 147 14.72 -14.19 11.18
N GLN A 148 14.88 -13.77 12.44
CA GLN A 148 14.00 -14.21 13.53
C GLN A 148 12.60 -13.55 13.40
N PRO A 149 11.51 -14.29 13.59
CA PRO A 149 10.15 -13.76 13.44
C PRO A 149 9.79 -12.70 14.49
N LEU A 150 9.01 -11.72 14.07
CA LEU A 150 8.39 -10.68 14.89
C LEU A 150 6.85 -10.77 14.68
N PRO A 151 6.14 -11.65 15.40
CA PRO A 151 4.73 -11.99 15.09
C PRO A 151 3.74 -10.83 15.32
N ASP A 152 4.15 -9.83 16.10
CA ASP A 152 3.39 -8.59 16.31
C ASP A 152 3.57 -7.58 15.17
N VAL A 153 4.58 -7.77 14.31
CA VAL A 153 4.85 -6.90 13.17
C VAL A 153 4.29 -7.51 11.89
N VAL A 154 3.58 -6.69 11.13
CA VAL A 154 3.11 -7.01 9.78
C VAL A 154 3.69 -6.01 8.80
N TRP A 155 4.14 -6.49 7.64
CA TRP A 155 4.48 -5.65 6.50
C TRP A 155 3.51 -5.94 5.36
N VAL A 156 2.95 -4.89 4.75
CA VAL A 156 2.18 -4.99 3.51
C VAL A 156 2.99 -4.31 2.41
N ALA A 157 3.24 -5.02 1.31
CA ALA A 157 3.77 -4.45 0.08
C ALA A 157 2.64 -4.31 -0.95
N PHE A 158 2.57 -3.16 -1.62
CA PHE A 158 1.59 -2.85 -2.66
C PHE A 158 2.30 -2.40 -3.94
N GLY A 159 2.30 -3.26 -4.95
CA GLY A 159 2.62 -2.87 -6.33
C GLY A 159 1.39 -2.23 -6.96
N ARG A 160 1.38 -0.90 -7.07
CA ARG A 160 0.30 -0.10 -7.66
C ARG A 160 0.57 0.09 -9.16
N ASN A 161 -0.18 -0.58 -10.01
CA ASN A 161 -0.10 -0.36 -11.46
C ASN A 161 -0.91 0.89 -11.85
N SER A 162 -0.40 1.68 -12.79
CA SER A 162 -1.15 2.76 -13.44
C SER A 162 -0.85 2.88 -14.95
N SER A 163 -0.21 1.84 -15.51
CA SER A 163 0.24 1.74 -16.90
C SER A 163 -0.91 1.43 -17.86
N SER A 164 -1.00 2.12 -18.99
CA SER A 164 -1.95 1.78 -20.08
C SER A 164 -1.39 0.73 -21.06
N SER A 165 -0.12 0.32 -20.91
CA SER A 165 0.54 -0.63 -21.82
C SER A 165 1.62 -1.43 -21.08
N HIS A 166 1.82 -2.69 -21.47
CA HIS A 166 2.88 -3.53 -20.90
C HIS A 166 4.30 -3.07 -21.29
N LYS A 167 4.43 -2.24 -22.35
CA LYS A 167 5.71 -1.74 -22.87
C LYS A 167 6.34 -0.63 -22.02
N HIS A 168 5.54 0.07 -21.22
CA HIS A 168 5.95 1.25 -20.44
C HIS A 168 5.36 1.14 -19.03
N VAL A 169 6.22 0.80 -18.06
CA VAL A 169 5.79 0.59 -16.66
C VAL A 169 5.65 1.93 -15.96
N VAL A 170 4.42 2.26 -15.56
CA VAL A 170 4.06 3.45 -14.77
C VAL A 170 3.32 2.99 -13.51
N GLY A 171 3.86 3.36 -12.36
CA GLY A 171 3.33 2.97 -11.06
C GLY A 171 4.41 2.92 -10.00
N SER A 172 4.04 2.53 -8.78
CA SER A 172 4.97 2.48 -7.66
C SER A 172 4.83 1.19 -6.86
N VAL A 173 5.87 0.85 -6.11
CA VAL A 173 5.85 -0.19 -5.09
C VAL A 173 5.97 0.48 -3.73
N GLN A 174 4.96 0.27 -2.90
CA GLN A 174 4.85 0.86 -1.57
C GLN A 174 5.01 -0.25 -0.52
N MET A 175 5.59 0.05 0.63
CA MET A 175 5.63 -0.84 1.78
C MET A 175 5.17 -0.09 3.03
N ILE A 176 4.32 -0.73 3.82
CA ILE A 176 3.86 -0.23 5.11
C ILE A 176 4.15 -1.31 6.15
N GLY A 177 5.09 -1.01 7.05
CA GLY A 177 5.38 -1.84 8.22
C GLY A 177 4.59 -1.33 9.41
N TYR A 178 3.97 -2.23 10.17
CA TYR A 178 3.14 -1.88 11.33
C TYR A 178 3.34 -2.87 12.49
N ASN A 179 3.61 -2.35 13.69
CA ASN A 179 3.66 -3.11 14.92
C ASN A 179 2.31 -3.03 15.66
N LYS A 180 1.57 -4.15 15.69
CA LYS A 180 0.23 -4.25 16.27
C LYS A 180 0.18 -3.97 17.79
N LYS A 181 1.32 -4.02 18.50
CA LYS A 181 1.40 -3.75 19.95
C LYS A 181 1.80 -2.32 20.28
N THR A 182 2.76 -1.75 19.56
CA THR A 182 3.29 -0.41 19.85
C THR A 182 2.63 0.68 19.01
N GLY A 183 2.01 0.31 17.88
CA GLY A 183 1.47 1.22 16.88
C GLY A 183 2.51 1.78 15.92
N ALA A 184 3.77 1.39 16.07
CA ALA A 184 4.87 1.87 15.25
C ALA A 184 4.60 1.60 13.78
N THR A 185 4.76 2.62 12.95
CA THR A 185 4.51 2.55 11.50
C THR A 185 5.68 3.12 10.71
N GLY A 186 6.10 2.42 9.67
CA GLY A 186 7.10 2.86 8.70
C GLY A 186 6.55 2.84 7.28
N PHE A 187 6.67 3.96 6.56
CA PHE A 187 6.20 4.12 5.18
C PHE A 187 7.36 4.19 4.19
N PHE A 188 7.37 3.31 3.20
CA PHE A 188 8.31 3.35 2.08
C PHE A 188 7.52 3.44 0.78
N GLU A 189 7.92 4.33 -0.12
CA GLU A 189 7.35 4.44 -1.45
C GLU A 189 8.46 4.50 -2.49
N SER A 190 8.29 3.82 -3.62
CA SER A 190 9.13 4.02 -4.78
C SER A 190 8.65 5.22 -5.59
N GLY A 191 9.55 5.86 -6.34
CA GLY A 191 9.14 6.76 -7.41
C GLY A 191 8.35 6.02 -8.50
N ASP A 192 7.69 6.77 -9.38
CA ASP A 192 6.84 6.23 -10.48
C ASP A 192 7.63 5.44 -11.57
N ARG A 193 8.97 5.46 -11.51
CA ARG A 193 9.89 4.93 -12.52
C ARG A 193 10.50 3.58 -12.11
N ILE A 194 9.64 2.61 -11.81
CA ILE A 194 10.01 1.26 -11.36
C ILE A 194 10.45 0.29 -12.46
N GLY A 195 10.43 0.72 -13.74
CA GLY A 195 10.82 -0.11 -14.89
C GLY A 195 12.18 -0.82 -14.83
N PRO A 196 13.22 -0.37 -14.09
CA PRO A 196 14.45 -1.13 -13.91
C PRO A 196 14.29 -2.47 -13.14
N TRP A 197 13.24 -2.57 -12.30
CA TRP A 197 13.03 -3.71 -11.39
C TRP A 197 11.70 -4.44 -11.62
N VAL A 198 10.76 -3.78 -12.30
CA VAL A 198 9.38 -4.24 -12.51
C VAL A 198 9.06 -4.34 -13.99
N THR A 199 8.42 -5.43 -14.38
CA THR A 199 7.84 -5.65 -15.71
C THR A 199 6.34 -5.91 -15.61
N LEU A 200 5.65 -5.93 -16.75
CA LEU A 200 4.20 -6.15 -16.82
C LEU A 200 3.89 -7.36 -17.72
N ASP A 201 2.99 -8.24 -17.24
CA ASP A 201 2.41 -9.30 -18.07
C ASP A 201 1.63 -8.68 -19.24
N GLU A 202 1.97 -9.05 -20.48
CA GLU A 202 1.41 -8.47 -21.72
C GLU A 202 -0.13 -8.44 -21.76
N LYS A 203 -0.79 -9.49 -21.25
CA LYS A 203 -2.24 -9.68 -21.37
C LYS A 203 -3.06 -9.16 -20.18
N THR A 204 -2.46 -9.08 -19.00
CA THR A 204 -3.17 -8.77 -17.74
C THR A 204 -2.71 -7.47 -17.10
N LEU A 205 -1.60 -6.90 -17.61
CA LEU A 205 -0.85 -5.81 -16.99
C LEU A 205 -0.40 -6.12 -15.55
N ARG A 206 -0.31 -7.40 -15.17
CA ARG A 206 0.17 -7.79 -13.84
C ARG A 206 1.63 -7.40 -13.65
N MET A 207 1.92 -6.70 -12.56
CA MET A 207 3.28 -6.37 -12.15
C MET A 207 4.06 -7.60 -11.71
N ARG A 208 5.30 -7.68 -12.18
CA ARG A 208 6.26 -8.79 -12.03
C ARG A 208 7.64 -8.27 -11.64
N GLY A 209 8.50 -9.16 -11.15
CA GLY A 209 9.88 -8.84 -10.78
C GLY A 209 10.08 -8.58 -9.29
N LYS A 210 11.28 -8.09 -8.95
CA LYS A 210 11.79 -8.00 -7.57
C LYS A 210 12.41 -6.64 -7.33
N MET A 211 11.97 -5.98 -6.27
CA MET A 211 12.60 -4.72 -5.86
C MET A 211 13.97 -4.97 -5.22
N PRO A 212 14.87 -3.98 -5.25
CA PRO A 212 16.07 -3.96 -4.42
C PRO A 212 15.71 -4.08 -2.94
N TRP A 213 16.68 -4.48 -2.14
CA TRP A 213 16.52 -4.70 -0.71
C TRP A 213 17.74 -4.17 0.06
N ILE A 214 17.68 -4.19 1.39
CA ILE A 214 18.67 -3.54 2.25
C ILE A 214 20.08 -4.18 2.21
N ASP A 215 20.22 -5.35 1.59
CA ASP A 215 21.52 -5.94 1.25
C ASP A 215 22.21 -5.24 0.05
N GLU A 216 21.44 -4.45 -0.70
CA GLU A 216 21.86 -3.69 -1.88
C GLU A 216 21.57 -2.19 -1.66
N PRO A 217 22.18 -1.53 -0.64
CA PRO A 217 21.74 -0.21 -0.16
C PRO A 217 21.72 0.89 -1.22
N ASP A 218 22.69 0.91 -2.14
CA ASP A 218 22.72 1.87 -3.25
C ASP A 218 21.56 1.70 -4.23
N GLU A 219 21.08 0.47 -4.46
CA GLU A 219 19.91 0.19 -5.29
C GLU A 219 18.60 0.40 -4.51
N PHE A 220 18.59 0.08 -3.20
CA PHE A 220 17.46 0.37 -2.31
C PHE A 220 17.17 1.88 -2.25
N ASN A 221 18.22 2.70 -2.15
CA ASN A 221 18.12 4.17 -2.15
C ASN A 221 17.76 4.77 -3.53
N LYS A 222 17.93 4.03 -4.63
CA LYS A 222 17.40 4.41 -5.96
C LYS A 222 15.95 4.01 -6.13
N ALA A 223 15.55 2.89 -5.54
CA ALA A 223 14.20 2.34 -5.66
C ALA A 223 13.20 3.05 -4.74
N PHE A 224 13.56 3.28 -3.47
CA PHE A 224 12.67 3.82 -2.45
C PHE A 224 13.15 5.18 -1.95
N VAL A 225 12.20 6.02 -1.55
CA VAL A 225 12.44 7.31 -0.89
C VAL A 225 11.90 7.29 0.54
N THR A 226 12.45 8.16 1.39
CA THR A 226 11.86 8.47 2.69
C THR A 226 10.63 9.38 2.52
N PRO A 227 9.72 9.42 3.51
CA PRO A 227 8.62 10.38 3.48
C PRO A 227 9.11 11.83 3.37
N GLY A 228 8.61 12.54 2.34
CA GLY A 228 8.97 13.94 2.08
C GLY A 228 8.03 14.94 2.77
N ASP A 229 7.91 16.15 2.19
CA ASP A 229 7.09 17.25 2.74
C ASP A 229 5.59 16.90 2.92
N THR A 230 5.08 15.94 2.14
CA THR A 230 3.72 15.42 2.31
C THR A 230 3.70 14.39 3.43
N GLN A 231 3.09 14.75 4.56
CA GLN A 231 2.90 13.82 5.67
C GLN A 231 1.96 12.68 5.24
N CYS A 232 2.42 11.42 5.28
CA CYS A 232 1.61 10.25 4.89
C CYS A 232 0.31 10.15 5.71
N VAL A 233 0.34 10.64 6.95
CA VAL A 233 -0.81 10.75 7.86
C VAL A 233 -1.89 11.71 7.40
N GLN A 234 -1.69 12.50 6.32
CA GLN A 234 -2.81 13.20 5.69
C GLN A 234 -3.88 12.20 5.23
N CYS A 235 -3.48 11.08 4.61
CA CYS A 235 -4.39 10.02 4.16
C CYS A 235 -4.50 8.89 5.20
N HIS A 236 -3.38 8.54 5.84
CA HIS A 236 -3.25 7.46 6.83
C HIS A 236 -3.44 7.95 8.27
N GLN A 237 -4.23 9.01 8.49
CA GLN A 237 -4.35 9.76 9.76
C GLN A 237 -4.69 8.92 10.99
N SER A 238 -5.48 7.88 10.75
CA SER A 238 -6.18 7.11 11.78
C SER A 238 -5.79 5.63 11.79
N ASP A 239 -5.22 5.15 10.68
CA ASP A 239 -4.88 3.76 10.41
C ASP A 239 -3.72 3.75 9.38
N PRO A 240 -2.63 2.97 9.58
CA PRO A 240 -1.59 2.74 8.58
C PRO A 240 -2.13 2.13 7.27
N PHE A 241 -3.26 1.43 7.27
CA PHE A 241 -3.81 0.72 6.12
C PHE A 241 -5.13 1.33 5.63
N ILE A 242 -5.10 1.90 4.42
CA ILE A 242 -6.32 2.34 3.74
C ILE A 242 -6.98 1.13 3.07
N THR A 243 -8.22 0.83 3.46
CA THR A 243 -9.01 -0.26 2.87
C THR A 243 -10.18 0.28 2.04
N ASN A 244 -10.52 -0.43 0.97
CA ASN A 244 -11.71 -0.21 0.13
C ASN A 244 -12.01 -1.49 -0.67
N SER A 245 -13.06 -1.51 -1.50
CA SER A 245 -13.44 -2.71 -2.28
C SER A 245 -12.37 -3.17 -3.26
N PHE A 246 -11.54 -2.27 -3.79
CA PHE A 246 -10.38 -2.61 -4.62
C PHE A 246 -9.31 -3.34 -3.80
N ILE A 247 -8.80 -2.72 -2.73
CA ILE A 247 -7.76 -3.32 -1.86
C ILE A 247 -8.24 -4.65 -1.26
N ASN A 248 -9.47 -4.70 -0.77
CA ASN A 248 -10.04 -5.87 -0.08
C ASN A 248 -10.39 -7.04 -1.03
N ALA A 249 -10.31 -6.85 -2.35
CA ALA A 249 -10.48 -7.89 -3.34
C ALA A 249 -9.26 -8.83 -3.46
N ALA A 250 -8.07 -8.39 -3.03
CA ALA A 250 -6.93 -9.30 -2.85
C ALA A 250 -7.12 -10.12 -1.58
N LYS A 251 -7.25 -11.45 -1.74
CA LYS A 251 -7.45 -12.41 -0.64
C LYS A 251 -6.22 -13.29 -0.43
N LEU A 252 -5.97 -13.68 0.81
CA LEU A 252 -4.92 -14.65 1.12
C LEU A 252 -5.32 -16.05 0.60
N PRO A 253 -4.40 -16.79 -0.05
CA PRO A 253 -4.72 -18.07 -0.68
C PRO A 253 -5.42 -19.06 0.27
N GLY A 254 -6.60 -19.54 -0.16
CA GLY A 254 -7.40 -20.49 0.63
C GLY A 254 -8.29 -19.87 1.72
N THR A 255 -8.44 -18.53 1.74
CA THR A 255 -9.25 -17.81 2.73
C THR A 255 -10.05 -16.66 2.10
N ASP A 256 -11.05 -16.14 2.81
CA ASP A 256 -11.72 -14.86 2.48
C ASP A 256 -11.07 -13.64 3.17
N GLU A 257 -9.99 -13.85 3.91
CA GLU A 257 -9.23 -12.81 4.60
C GLU A 257 -8.50 -11.92 3.56
N SER A 258 -8.59 -10.59 3.72
CA SER A 258 -7.84 -9.65 2.88
C SER A 258 -6.33 -9.78 3.12
N VAL A 259 -5.53 -9.51 2.09
CA VAL A 259 -4.08 -9.38 2.24
C VAL A 259 -3.73 -8.23 3.18
N VAL A 260 -4.51 -7.16 3.16
CA VAL A 260 -4.37 -6.03 4.09
C VAL A 260 -5.14 -6.36 5.38
N PRO A 261 -4.49 -6.33 6.56
CA PRO A 261 -5.18 -6.60 7.82
C PRO A 261 -6.18 -5.49 8.13
N ALA A 262 -7.31 -5.85 8.74
CA ALA A 262 -8.20 -4.88 9.37
C ALA A 262 -7.68 -4.52 10.77
N LEU A 263 -7.74 -3.24 11.12
CA LEU A 263 -7.51 -2.74 12.48
C LEU A 263 -8.83 -2.30 13.12
N ASP A 264 -8.84 -2.17 14.43
CA ASP A 264 -9.98 -1.71 15.22
C ASP A 264 -9.84 -0.24 15.64
N ALA A 265 -10.88 0.31 16.28
CA ALA A 265 -10.92 1.72 16.71
C ALA A 265 -9.84 2.10 17.75
N ASP A 266 -9.33 1.14 18.52
CA ASP A 266 -8.35 1.36 19.60
C ASP A 266 -6.92 0.96 19.22
N SER A 267 -6.73 0.39 18.02
CA SER A 267 -5.42 -0.06 17.51
C SER A 267 -4.38 1.05 17.61
N PRO A 268 -3.19 0.79 18.16
CA PRO A 268 -2.22 1.85 18.43
C PRO A 268 -1.63 2.41 17.12
N TYR A 269 -1.24 3.68 17.08
CA TYR A 269 -0.69 4.28 15.85
C TYR A 269 0.27 5.46 16.11
N PHE A 270 1.50 5.35 15.59
CA PHE A 270 2.43 6.47 15.41
C PHE A 270 3.38 6.20 14.24
N VAL A 271 3.94 7.25 13.64
CA VAL A 271 4.94 7.13 12.56
C VAL A 271 6.35 7.27 13.11
N ILE A 272 7.22 6.30 12.80
CA ILE A 272 8.66 6.38 13.13
C ILE A 272 9.29 7.49 12.29
N GLY A 273 9.99 8.44 12.93
CA GLY A 273 10.58 9.61 12.26
C GLY A 273 9.59 10.75 11.98
N GLY A 274 8.29 10.49 12.16
CA GLY A 274 7.19 11.46 12.01
C GLY A 274 6.72 12.05 13.34
N GLU A 275 7.56 12.09 14.38
CA GLU A 275 7.19 12.60 15.71
C GLU A 275 6.79 14.08 15.73
N ASN A 276 7.02 14.81 14.64
CA ASN A 276 6.68 16.22 14.41
C ASN A 276 5.54 16.41 13.37
N TRP A 277 4.82 15.34 13.02
CA TRP A 277 3.66 15.39 12.11
C TRP A 277 2.35 15.66 12.85
N ASP A 278 1.30 16.05 12.11
CA ASP A 278 -0.03 16.22 12.67
C ASP A 278 -0.71 14.86 12.84
N MET A 279 -0.39 14.19 13.95
CA MET A 279 -0.98 12.91 14.32
C MET A 279 -2.40 13.02 14.89
N ARG A 280 -3.01 14.21 14.91
CA ARG A 280 -4.36 14.39 15.45
C ARG A 280 -5.39 13.76 14.54
N THR A 281 -6.39 13.12 15.14
CA THR A 281 -7.61 12.67 14.48
C THR A 281 -8.83 13.04 15.34
N ILE A 282 -10.02 13.02 14.76
CA ILE A 282 -11.25 13.36 15.49
C ILE A 282 -11.78 12.13 16.22
N HIS A 283 -12.13 12.33 17.48
CA HIS A 283 -13.01 11.46 18.22
C HIS A 283 -14.29 12.20 18.59
N ILE A 284 -15.42 11.49 18.63
CA ILE A 284 -16.69 12.00 19.12
C ILE A 284 -17.26 10.96 20.08
N ALA A 285 -17.56 11.37 21.31
CA ALA A 285 -18.07 10.45 22.33
C ALA A 285 -19.45 9.90 21.93
N GLY A 286 -19.58 8.57 21.88
CA GLY A 286 -20.83 7.88 21.52
C GLY A 286 -21.15 7.86 20.02
N ASN A 287 -20.23 8.27 19.15
CA ASN A 287 -20.43 8.25 17.70
C ASN A 287 -20.15 6.86 17.11
N ALA A 288 -21.18 6.22 16.57
CA ALA A 288 -21.11 4.81 16.17
C ALA A 288 -20.22 4.57 14.92
N CYS A 289 -19.95 5.58 14.08
CA CYS A 289 -19.01 5.43 12.97
C CYS A 289 -17.58 5.14 13.43
N LEU A 290 -17.23 5.51 14.67
CA LEU A 290 -15.89 5.35 15.24
C LEU A 290 -15.76 4.10 16.12
N GLU A 291 -16.79 3.25 16.25
CA GLU A 291 -16.73 2.02 17.05
C GLU A 291 -15.97 0.89 16.35
N CYS A 292 -16.09 0.78 15.03
CA CYS A 292 -15.44 -0.27 14.25
C CYS A 292 -13.97 0.05 13.98
N HIS A 293 -13.70 1.26 13.50
CA HIS A 293 -12.37 1.75 13.15
C HIS A 293 -12.35 3.28 13.20
N ARG A 294 -11.17 3.87 13.35
CA ARG A 294 -10.97 5.30 13.11
C ARG A 294 -10.82 5.55 11.60
N VAL A 295 -10.93 6.78 11.13
CA VAL A 295 -10.86 7.07 9.68
C VAL A 295 -10.04 8.33 9.37
N GLY A 296 -9.31 8.32 8.24
CA GLY A 296 -8.56 9.49 7.77
C GLY A 296 -9.45 10.37 6.88
N MET A 297 -9.62 11.63 7.26
CA MET A 297 -10.65 12.47 6.64
C MET A 297 -10.30 12.88 5.20
N ALA A 298 -9.01 13.05 4.87
CA ALA A 298 -8.62 13.26 3.47
C ALA A 298 -8.84 12.02 2.59
N THR A 299 -8.88 10.81 3.18
CA THR A 299 -9.22 9.57 2.47
C THR A 299 -10.72 9.48 2.20
N ILE A 300 -11.58 9.86 3.15
CA ILE A 300 -13.03 10.04 2.91
C ILE A 300 -13.27 11.09 1.82
N ASP A 301 -12.62 12.24 1.89
CA ASP A 301 -12.73 13.32 0.89
C ASP A 301 -12.28 12.84 -0.51
N LEU A 302 -11.21 12.05 -0.60
CA LEU A 302 -10.76 11.45 -1.85
C LEU A 302 -11.77 10.43 -2.42
N PHE A 303 -12.34 9.57 -1.56
CA PHE A 303 -13.30 8.55 -1.98
C PHE A 303 -14.63 9.19 -2.40
N THR A 304 -15.15 10.15 -1.63
CA THR A 304 -16.40 10.86 -1.94
C THR A 304 -16.32 11.68 -3.21
N ARG A 305 -15.19 12.38 -3.46
CA ARG A 305 -14.92 13.03 -4.75
C ARG A 305 -14.77 12.03 -5.91
N SER A 306 -14.47 10.76 -5.61
CA SER A 306 -14.45 9.64 -6.55
C SER A 306 -15.80 8.93 -6.69
N ALA A 307 -16.90 9.60 -6.32
CA ALA A 307 -18.29 9.11 -6.37
C ALA A 307 -18.62 7.90 -5.47
N TRP A 308 -17.84 7.68 -4.41
CA TRP A 308 -18.19 6.75 -3.33
C TRP A 308 -19.13 7.43 -2.33
N ASP A 309 -20.28 6.82 -2.02
CA ASP A 309 -21.18 7.30 -0.96
C ASP A 309 -20.98 6.48 0.32
N PRO A 310 -20.42 7.06 1.40
CA PRO A 310 -20.28 6.38 2.69
C PRO A 310 -21.60 5.78 3.18
N ASN A 311 -22.74 6.45 2.99
CA ASN A 311 -24.04 5.96 3.46
C ASN A 311 -24.56 4.80 2.60
N GLY A 312 -24.19 4.74 1.32
CA GLY A 312 -24.48 3.60 0.45
C GLY A 312 -23.66 2.34 0.75
N HIS A 313 -22.64 2.44 1.61
CA HIS A 313 -21.65 1.37 1.82
C HIS A 313 -21.33 1.04 3.29
N MET A 314 -21.61 1.95 4.24
CA MET A 314 -21.23 1.82 5.65
C MET A 314 -22.44 1.99 6.59
N PRO A 315 -22.51 1.22 7.68
CA PRO A 315 -21.70 0.04 7.98
C PRO A 315 -21.98 -1.11 6.99
N PRO A 316 -21.04 -2.03 6.73
CA PRO A 316 -21.16 -3.03 5.65
C PRO A 316 -22.35 -4.01 5.76
N HIS A 317 -22.96 -4.11 6.94
CA HIS A 317 -24.10 -5.00 7.20
C HIS A 317 -25.45 -4.26 7.31
N ASP A 318 -25.45 -2.93 7.39
CA ASP A 318 -26.67 -2.11 7.43
C ASP A 318 -26.41 -0.69 6.87
N PRO A 319 -26.13 -0.55 5.56
CA PRO A 319 -25.68 0.73 4.99
C PRO A 319 -26.66 1.88 5.21
N GLY A 320 -26.14 3.01 5.69
CA GLY A 320 -26.89 4.25 5.90
C GLY A 320 -27.53 4.37 7.29
N SER A 321 -27.48 3.31 8.11
CA SER A 321 -27.93 3.34 9.52
C SER A 321 -27.20 4.39 10.38
N LEU A 322 -25.96 4.77 10.00
CA LEU A 322 -25.10 5.70 10.73
C LEU A 322 -24.98 7.09 10.06
N VAL A 323 -25.98 7.50 9.26
CA VAL A 323 -25.92 8.77 8.50
C VAL A 323 -25.74 10.01 9.38
N GLU A 324 -26.37 10.06 10.56
CA GLU A 324 -26.26 11.19 11.49
C GLU A 324 -24.89 11.21 12.19
N ASP A 325 -24.34 10.05 12.53
CA ASP A 325 -22.98 9.92 13.08
C ASP A 325 -21.92 10.36 12.06
N TYR A 326 -22.07 9.95 10.80
CA TYR A 326 -21.20 10.36 9.71
C TYR A 326 -21.31 11.87 9.42
N LEU A 327 -22.52 12.44 9.53
CA LEU A 327 -22.74 13.88 9.42
C LEU A 327 -22.05 14.63 10.56
N ALA A 328 -22.18 14.17 11.80
CA ALA A 328 -21.50 14.77 12.96
C ALA A 328 -19.97 14.74 12.79
N LEU A 329 -19.40 13.61 12.38
CA LEU A 329 -17.97 13.47 12.07
C LEU A 329 -17.52 14.42 10.95
N SER A 330 -18.32 14.54 9.88
CA SER A 330 -18.06 15.44 8.76
C SER A 330 -18.10 16.92 9.18
N VAL A 331 -19.05 17.31 10.05
CA VAL A 331 -19.16 18.67 10.58
C VAL A 331 -17.99 19.00 11.50
N ALA A 332 -17.64 18.11 12.43
CA ALA A 332 -16.50 18.28 13.33
C ALA A 332 -15.18 18.44 12.54
N TRP A 333 -14.99 17.70 11.45
CA TRP A 333 -13.80 17.85 10.62
C TRP A 333 -13.77 19.18 9.85
N GLN A 334 -14.87 19.56 9.21
CA GLN A 334 -14.91 20.78 8.40
C GLN A 334 -14.86 22.07 9.24
N ARG A 335 -15.40 22.03 10.46
CA ARG A 335 -15.63 23.22 11.31
C ARG A 335 -14.89 23.20 12.65
N GLY A 336 -14.12 22.16 12.92
CA GLY A 336 -13.44 21.94 14.21
C GLY A 336 -14.32 21.14 15.19
N PRO A 337 -13.71 20.37 16.10
CA PRO A 337 -14.45 19.60 17.10
C PRO A 337 -15.36 20.48 17.95
N GLU A 338 -15.01 21.73 18.20
CA GLU A 338 -15.84 22.72 18.91
C GLU A 338 -17.23 22.96 18.27
N ALA A 339 -17.44 22.55 17.01
CA ALA A 339 -18.72 22.63 16.32
C ALA A 339 -19.68 21.47 16.66
N VAL A 340 -19.26 20.44 17.39
CA VAL A 340 -20.04 19.24 17.73
C VAL A 340 -19.85 18.88 19.20
N GLU A 341 -20.95 18.67 19.93
CA GLU A 341 -20.89 18.31 21.35
C GLU A 341 -20.18 16.95 21.54
N GLY A 342 -19.22 16.91 22.47
CA GLY A 342 -18.44 15.70 22.76
C GLY A 342 -17.40 15.31 21.69
N ALA A 343 -17.13 16.19 20.71
CA ALA A 343 -16.03 16.01 19.76
C ALA A 343 -14.72 16.58 20.30
N GLU A 344 -13.60 15.90 20.01
CA GLU A 344 -12.26 16.21 20.51
C GLU A 344 -11.21 15.90 19.42
N TRP A 345 -10.11 16.67 19.40
CA TRP A 345 -8.87 16.22 18.76
C TRP A 345 -8.15 15.24 19.68
N ILE A 346 -7.83 14.07 19.15
CA ILE A 346 -7.03 13.05 19.88
C ILE A 346 -5.77 12.67 19.12
N ILE A 347 -4.73 12.30 19.86
CA ILE A 347 -3.65 11.45 19.38
C ILE A 347 -4.07 10.00 19.66
N PRO A 348 -3.98 9.08 18.68
CA PRO A 348 -4.25 7.65 18.89
C PRO A 348 -3.42 7.03 20.04
N PRO A 349 -3.85 5.88 20.60
CA PRO A 349 -3.01 5.10 21.51
C PRO A 349 -1.66 4.80 20.86
N ALA A 350 -0.56 4.80 21.63
CA ALA A 350 0.77 4.54 21.08
C ALA A 350 1.74 4.10 22.19
N ARG A 351 2.65 3.18 21.88
CA ARG A 351 3.73 2.72 22.78
C ARG A 351 3.23 2.30 24.17
N GLY A 352 2.06 1.65 24.22
CA GLY A 352 1.41 1.21 25.46
C GLY A 352 0.68 2.31 26.24
N GLN A 353 0.62 3.54 25.74
CA GLN A 353 -0.17 4.64 26.29
C GLN A 353 -1.56 4.67 25.64
N SER A 354 -2.58 5.00 26.44
CA SER A 354 -3.92 5.31 25.95
C SER A 354 -3.92 6.56 25.05
N ARG A 355 -5.00 6.73 24.28
CA ARG A 355 -5.26 7.95 23.49
C ARG A 355 -5.13 9.22 24.34
N GLN A 356 -4.68 10.32 23.74
CA GLN A 356 -4.50 11.60 24.42
C GLN A 356 -5.37 12.66 23.76
N VAL A 357 -6.17 13.39 24.55
CA VAL A 357 -6.89 14.58 24.08
C VAL A 357 -5.90 15.75 23.98
N VAL A 358 -5.94 16.50 22.88
CA VAL A 358 -5.04 17.64 22.64
C VAL A 358 -5.81 18.86 22.11
N GLY A 359 -5.31 20.06 22.40
CA GLY A 359 -5.97 21.32 22.03
C GLY A 359 -5.35 22.02 20.82
N GLU A 360 -5.68 23.32 20.70
CA GLU A 360 -5.04 24.26 19.77
C GLU A 360 -3.56 24.55 20.10
N ASP A 361 -3.06 24.05 21.23
CA ASP A 361 -1.68 24.15 21.69
C ASP A 361 -0.78 23.02 21.17
N TYR A 362 -1.36 22.00 20.50
CA TYR A 362 -0.58 20.93 19.88
C TYR A 362 0.46 21.52 18.91
N PRO A 363 1.77 21.19 19.02
CA PRO A 363 2.82 21.94 18.33
C PRO A 363 2.99 21.63 16.84
N TYR A 364 2.37 20.54 16.34
CA TYR A 364 2.66 19.98 15.01
C TYR A 364 1.52 20.14 13.99
N GLN A 365 0.69 21.17 14.13
CA GLN A 365 -0.56 21.31 13.36
C GLN A 365 -0.33 21.58 11.87
N ALA A 366 -0.77 20.65 11.04
CA ALA A 366 -0.73 20.72 9.59
C ALA A 366 -2.02 21.34 9.02
N ALA A 367 -1.94 21.85 7.78
CA ALA A 367 -3.08 22.51 7.13
C ALA A 367 -4.28 21.58 6.87
N PHE A 368 -4.07 20.27 6.73
CA PHE A 368 -5.14 19.30 6.46
C PHE A 368 -6.08 19.05 7.65
N ASN A 369 -5.69 19.48 8.86
CA ASN A 369 -6.49 19.45 10.09
C ASN A 369 -6.92 20.85 10.57
N ARG A 370 -6.86 21.88 9.71
CA ARG A 370 -7.31 23.24 10.08
C ARG A 370 -8.77 23.47 9.67
N PRO A 371 -9.68 23.74 10.61
CA PRO A 371 -11.08 24.07 10.31
C PRO A 371 -11.24 25.21 9.31
N GLY A 372 -12.30 25.16 8.49
CA GLY A 372 -12.64 26.20 7.52
C GLY A 372 -11.69 26.34 6.32
N GLN A 373 -10.47 25.80 6.39
CA GLN A 373 -9.66 25.56 5.20
C GLN A 373 -10.16 24.28 4.53
N GLN A 374 -11.01 24.44 3.50
CA GLN A 374 -11.10 23.39 2.49
C GLN A 374 -9.67 23.07 2.05
N THR A 375 -9.33 21.78 2.06
CA THR A 375 -8.14 21.24 1.41
C THR A 375 -8.29 21.38 -0.12
N ARG A 376 -8.19 22.62 -0.60
CA ARG A 376 -7.47 22.87 -1.85
C ARG A 376 -6.16 22.11 -1.70
N ARG A 377 -5.87 21.19 -2.62
CA ARG A 377 -4.58 20.50 -2.65
C ARG A 377 -3.48 21.56 -2.66
N THR A 378 -2.81 21.68 -1.52
CA THR A 378 -1.48 22.26 -1.36
C THR A 378 -0.42 21.17 -1.23
N GLY A 379 -0.77 19.90 -1.50
CA GLY A 379 0.08 19.13 -2.40
C GLY A 379 0.27 20.00 -3.64
N PRO A 380 1.50 20.37 -4.04
CA PRO A 380 1.73 21.64 -4.71
C PRO A 380 0.80 21.88 -5.90
N GLN A 381 0.13 23.04 -5.90
CA GLN A 381 0.12 23.83 -7.13
C GLN A 381 1.57 24.26 -7.42
N MET A 382 2.40 23.27 -7.78
CA MET A 382 3.31 23.46 -8.88
C MET A 382 2.40 23.90 -10.03
N VAL A 383 2.27 25.22 -10.16
CA VAL A 383 2.25 25.85 -11.48
C VAL A 383 3.37 25.15 -12.22
N ALA A 384 2.99 24.14 -13.01
CA ALA A 384 3.96 23.24 -13.60
C ALA A 384 4.98 24.12 -14.30
N SER A 385 6.27 23.89 -14.04
CA SER A 385 7.31 24.77 -14.58
C SER A 385 7.07 24.95 -16.07
N LYS A 386 7.39 26.12 -16.64
CA LYS A 386 7.05 26.41 -18.05
C LYS A 386 7.45 25.26 -18.98
N ALA A 387 8.59 24.61 -18.68
CA ALA A 387 9.06 23.38 -19.30
C ALA A 387 8.09 22.17 -19.15
N ARG A 388 7.54 21.85 -17.97
CA ARG A 388 6.50 20.81 -17.80
C ARG A 388 5.20 21.16 -18.54
N GLN A 389 4.78 22.43 -18.58
CA GLN A 389 3.58 22.83 -19.35
C GLN A 389 3.81 22.68 -20.87
N GLU A 390 4.98 23.11 -21.35
CA GLU A 390 5.42 22.92 -22.74
C GLU A 390 5.56 21.43 -23.09
N GLU A 391 6.05 20.60 -22.15
CA GLU A 391 6.10 19.14 -22.29
C GLU A 391 4.70 18.53 -22.41
N VAL A 392 3.78 18.83 -21.49
CA VAL A 392 2.38 18.36 -21.56
C VAL A 392 1.73 18.76 -22.89
N ALA A 393 1.87 20.01 -23.31
CA ALA A 393 1.31 20.49 -24.57
C ALA A 393 1.93 19.81 -25.81
N ARG A 394 3.21 19.42 -25.75
CA ARG A 394 3.90 18.66 -26.80
C ARG A 394 3.45 17.20 -26.84
N LEU A 395 3.30 16.55 -25.67
CA LEU A 395 2.89 15.15 -25.57
C LEU A 395 1.40 14.97 -25.93
N LEU A 396 0.51 15.85 -25.46
CA LEU A 396 -0.91 15.86 -25.86
C LEU A 396 -1.08 15.93 -27.39
N LYS A 397 -0.29 16.75 -28.08
CA LYS A 397 -0.33 16.84 -29.56
C LYS A 397 0.05 15.55 -30.29
N ARG A 398 0.78 14.64 -29.64
CA ARG A 398 1.19 13.34 -30.21
C ARG A 398 0.13 12.25 -30.03
N ILE A 399 -0.86 12.44 -29.14
CA ILE A 399 -1.93 11.46 -28.92
C ILE A 399 -3.00 11.65 -30.00
N PRO A 400 -3.27 10.66 -30.86
CA PRO A 400 -4.22 10.82 -31.96
C PRO A 400 -5.67 10.87 -31.46
N ASP A 401 -6.02 10.14 -30.39
CA ASP A 401 -7.38 10.15 -29.84
C ASP A 401 -7.73 11.50 -29.20
N LEU A 402 -8.89 12.04 -29.59
CA LEU A 402 -9.45 13.29 -29.04
C LEU A 402 -10.09 13.09 -27.66
N GLY A 403 -10.60 11.89 -27.36
CA GLY A 403 -11.19 11.57 -26.05
C GLY A 403 -10.15 11.58 -24.95
N THR A 404 -9.08 10.81 -25.14
CA THR A 404 -7.92 10.69 -24.25
C THR A 404 -7.25 12.05 -24.04
N ARG A 405 -7.02 12.84 -25.10
CA ARG A 405 -6.50 14.21 -24.97
C ARG A 405 -7.35 15.07 -24.02
N ARG A 406 -8.66 15.12 -24.24
CA ARG A 406 -9.59 15.89 -23.39
C ARG A 406 -9.65 15.36 -21.96
N ALA A 407 -9.52 14.05 -21.76
CA ALA A 407 -9.47 13.44 -20.43
C ALA A 407 -8.22 13.90 -19.66
N PHE A 408 -7.04 13.91 -20.29
CA PHE A 408 -5.82 14.45 -19.68
C PHE A 408 -5.88 15.97 -19.47
N GLU A 409 -6.40 16.74 -20.43
CA GLU A 409 -6.59 18.19 -20.28
C GLU A 409 -7.48 18.52 -19.08
N LYS A 410 -8.62 17.83 -18.94
CA LYS A 410 -9.51 17.95 -17.78
C LYS A 410 -8.80 17.52 -16.49
N TRP A 411 -8.11 16.38 -16.50
CA TRP A 411 -7.36 15.88 -15.35
C TRP A 411 -6.34 16.91 -14.84
N PHE A 412 -5.54 17.49 -15.73
CA PHE A 412 -4.53 18.48 -15.37
C PHE A 412 -5.13 19.81 -14.88
N GLN A 413 -6.33 20.19 -15.35
CA GLN A 413 -7.07 21.34 -14.82
C GLN A 413 -7.58 21.09 -13.38
N GLU A 414 -8.09 19.90 -13.10
CA GLU A 414 -8.70 19.54 -11.81
C GLU A 414 -7.66 19.11 -10.74
N ASN A 415 -6.55 18.50 -11.16
CA ASN A 415 -5.58 17.85 -10.26
C ASN A 415 -4.15 18.41 -10.34
N GLY A 416 -3.83 19.24 -11.34
CA GLY A 416 -2.46 19.64 -11.64
C GLY A 416 -1.65 18.54 -12.35
N VAL A 417 -0.39 18.86 -12.71
CA VAL A 417 0.51 17.93 -13.43
C VAL A 417 1.35 17.13 -12.43
N THR A 418 0.91 15.92 -12.12
CA THR A 418 1.70 14.93 -11.36
C THR A 418 2.70 14.21 -12.26
N GLU A 419 3.77 13.64 -11.69
CA GLU A 419 4.76 12.88 -12.48
C GLU A 419 4.14 11.58 -13.03
N GLU A 420 3.36 10.83 -12.25
CA GLU A 420 2.55 9.68 -12.70
C GLU A 420 1.71 10.00 -13.96
N ALA A 421 0.94 11.09 -13.94
CA ALA A 421 0.10 11.47 -15.07
C ALA A 421 0.92 11.96 -16.28
N LEU A 422 2.07 12.59 -16.03
CA LEU A 422 3.00 13.02 -17.07
C LEU A 422 3.72 11.82 -17.71
N GLU A 423 4.11 10.81 -16.94
CA GLU A 423 4.73 9.58 -17.43
C GLU A 423 3.72 8.72 -18.20
N LYS A 424 2.48 8.64 -17.72
CA LYS A 424 1.37 8.01 -18.46
C LYS A 424 1.12 8.72 -19.80
N LEU A 425 1.20 10.05 -19.83
CA LEU A 425 1.11 10.85 -21.06
C LEU A 425 2.33 10.63 -21.99
N ARG A 426 3.55 10.43 -21.45
CA ARG A 426 4.74 10.04 -22.22
C ARG A 426 4.53 8.68 -22.89
N SER A 427 4.17 7.66 -22.12
CA SER A 427 3.84 6.31 -22.59
C SER A 427 2.85 6.33 -23.76
N LEU A 428 1.71 7.03 -23.61
CA LEU A 428 0.67 7.12 -24.65
C LEU A 428 1.11 7.94 -25.88
N SER A 429 2.13 8.81 -25.75
CA SER A 429 2.70 9.52 -26.89
C SER A 429 3.73 8.68 -27.68
N GLU A 430 4.23 7.60 -27.09
CA GLU A 430 5.29 6.75 -27.63
C GLU A 430 4.79 5.43 -28.21
N SER A 431 3.65 4.90 -27.75
CA SER A 431 3.06 3.65 -28.25
C SER A 431 2.87 3.66 -29.77
N ASP A 432 2.40 4.77 -30.32
CA ASP A 432 1.94 4.85 -31.71
C ASP A 432 3.08 5.22 -32.68
N ALA A 433 4.20 5.73 -32.17
CA ALA A 433 5.34 6.20 -32.98
C ALA A 433 6.18 5.07 -33.60
N LYS A 434 5.87 3.80 -33.31
CA LYS A 434 6.60 2.62 -33.82
C LYS A 434 5.75 1.70 -34.69
N ASP A 435 4.42 1.76 -34.61
CA ASP A 435 3.56 0.86 -35.38
C ASP A 435 3.45 1.29 -36.87
N ASP A 436 3.71 2.58 -37.18
CA ASP A 436 3.93 3.07 -38.55
C ASP A 436 5.28 2.63 -39.16
N ALA A 437 6.24 2.15 -38.36
CA ALA A 437 7.56 1.77 -38.86
C ALA A 437 7.62 0.33 -39.41
N SER A 438 6.71 -0.56 -39.01
CA SER A 438 6.70 -1.97 -39.45
C SER A 438 5.79 -2.26 -40.64
N SER A 439 4.92 -1.34 -41.05
CA SER A 439 4.01 -1.51 -42.20
C SER A 439 4.63 -1.12 -43.55
N GLY A 440 5.79 -0.45 -43.54
CA GLY A 440 6.40 0.16 -44.73
C GLY A 440 7.36 -0.70 -45.56
N GLN A 441 7.66 -1.95 -45.16
CA GLN A 441 8.81 -2.70 -45.72
C GLN A 441 8.51 -4.02 -46.45
N GLU A 442 7.25 -4.43 -46.60
CA GLU A 442 6.86 -5.62 -47.43
C GLU A 442 6.21 -5.28 -48.78
N ALA A 443 6.03 -4.00 -49.12
CA ALA A 443 5.29 -3.56 -50.31
C ALA A 443 6.18 -3.17 -51.53
N ALA A 444 7.43 -3.65 -51.61
CA ALA A 444 8.41 -3.18 -52.60
C ALA A 444 9.05 -4.26 -53.52
N GLU A 445 8.76 -5.56 -53.35
CA GLU A 445 9.40 -6.64 -54.13
C GLU A 445 8.43 -7.59 -54.86
N SER A 446 7.32 -7.08 -55.43
CA SER A 446 6.62 -7.80 -56.51
C SER A 446 5.80 -6.90 -57.42
N HIS A 447 6.42 -6.29 -58.46
CA HIS A 447 5.82 -6.06 -59.79
C HIS A 447 6.79 -5.33 -60.75
N SER A 448 7.80 -6.03 -61.26
CA SER A 448 8.46 -5.63 -62.51
C SER A 448 9.15 -6.82 -63.20
N LYS A 449 8.38 -7.60 -63.97
CA LYS A 449 8.92 -8.31 -65.11
C LYS A 449 7.96 -8.22 -66.29
N LYS A 450 8.41 -7.49 -67.31
CA LYS A 450 7.83 -7.49 -68.65
C LYS A 450 7.87 -8.91 -69.21
N GLU A 451 6.89 -9.26 -70.02
CA GLU A 451 7.17 -9.74 -71.38
C GLU A 451 5.95 -9.53 -72.28
N ARG A 452 6.18 -8.92 -73.45
CA ARG A 452 5.13 -8.61 -74.43
C ARG A 452 5.72 -8.65 -75.84
N THR A 453 5.74 -9.84 -76.41
CA THR A 453 6.00 -10.18 -77.81
C THR A 453 5.17 -11.44 -78.10
N GLY A 454 4.30 -11.55 -79.09
CA GLY A 454 3.90 -10.59 -80.14
C GLY A 454 3.85 -11.30 -81.49
N GLN A 455 2.64 -11.58 -82.01
CA GLN A 455 2.36 -12.21 -83.33
C GLN A 455 2.89 -13.67 -83.47
N GLU A 456 2.37 -14.56 -84.33
CA GLU A 456 1.29 -14.48 -85.35
C GLU A 456 0.77 -15.89 -85.70
N VAL A 457 -0.34 -15.97 -86.46
CA VAL A 457 -0.79 -17.07 -87.38
C VAL A 457 -0.71 -18.52 -86.83
N LYS A 458 -1.83 -19.25 -86.65
CA LYS A 458 -2.82 -19.58 -87.69
C LYS A 458 -4.14 -20.06 -87.11
#